data_AF-B2JRT5-F1
#
_entry.id   AF-B2JRT5-F1
#
_cell.length_a   1.000
_cell.length_b   1.000
_cell.length_c   1.000
_cell.angle_alpha   90.00
_cell.angle_beta   90.00
_cell.angle_gamma   90.00
#
_symmetry.space_group_name_H-M   'P 1'
#
loop_
_entity.id
_entity.type
_entity.pdbx_description
1 polymer ?
#
loop_
_entity_poly.entity_id
_entity_poly.type
_entity_poly.pdbx_seq_one_letter_code
_entity_poly.pdbx_strand_id
1 'polypeptide(L)'
;MNPNDSAHDKHRDDDDDDNELDPTVEQLLQLLWEAASESPSKPWSLAKISKRTELPMSTLRRYLTQLQSAGVILVQMDEEGRGTAALTVEGRELCEALFGEP
;
A
#
# COMPACT_ATOMS: atom_id res chain seq x y z
N MET A 1 52.40 24.42 -14.96
CA MET A 1 51.01 24.68 -14.57
C MET A 1 50.28 23.36 -14.60
N ASN A 2 49.88 22.83 -13.44
CA ASN A 2 49.02 21.65 -13.35
C ASN A 2 47.56 22.13 -13.33
N PRO A 3 46.69 21.68 -14.24
CA PRO A 3 45.27 21.92 -14.15
C PRO A 3 44.61 20.73 -13.46
N ASN A 4 44.22 20.90 -12.20
CA ASN A 4 43.19 20.08 -11.59
C ASN A 4 42.19 21.07 -10.96
N ASP A 5 41.07 21.30 -11.64
CA ASP A 5 39.88 21.96 -11.10
C ASP A 5 38.69 21.38 -11.89
N SER A 6 38.11 20.29 -11.38
CA SER A 6 36.85 20.32 -10.60
C SER A 6 35.63 20.65 -11.47
N ALA A 7 34.89 19.61 -11.87
CA ALA A 7 33.43 19.55 -11.84
C ALA A 7 32.96 18.19 -12.37
N HIS A 8 33.12 17.15 -11.56
CA HIS A 8 32.23 15.99 -11.65
C HIS A 8 31.02 16.33 -10.79
N ASP A 9 30.03 17.00 -11.37
CA ASP A 9 28.68 17.06 -10.82
C ASP A 9 27.68 17.33 -11.96
N LYS A 10 27.08 16.26 -12.44
CA LYS A 10 25.64 16.25 -12.74
C LYS A 10 25.13 14.89 -12.29
N HIS A 11 24.95 14.79 -10.98
CA HIS A 11 24.05 13.78 -10.45
C HIS A 11 22.63 14.12 -10.91
N ARG A 12 21.93 13.09 -11.39
CA ARG A 12 20.47 12.96 -11.54
C ARG A 12 19.82 13.91 -12.55
N ASP A 13 19.66 13.38 -13.75
CA ASP A 13 18.36 13.49 -14.39
C ASP A 13 17.40 12.61 -13.56
N ASP A 14 16.75 13.25 -12.58
CA ASP A 14 15.41 12.92 -12.11
C ASP A 14 14.40 13.20 -13.26
N ASP A 15 13.19 12.66 -13.10
CA ASP A 15 11.99 12.76 -13.97
C ASP A 15 11.91 11.78 -15.16
N ASP A 16 11.32 10.59 -14.94
CA ASP A 16 10.15 10.12 -15.73
C ASP A 16 9.52 8.80 -15.18
N ASP A 17 9.08 8.77 -13.91
CA ASP A 17 8.13 7.71 -13.46
C ASP A 17 7.25 8.14 -12.26
N ASP A 18 6.90 9.42 -12.18
CA ASP A 18 6.22 10.03 -11.01
C ASP A 18 4.72 9.69 -10.88
N ASN A 19 4.21 8.72 -11.65
CA ASN A 19 2.82 8.29 -11.57
C ASN A 19 2.63 6.78 -11.41
N GLU A 20 3.70 6.03 -11.13
CA GLU A 20 3.58 4.63 -10.77
C GLU A 20 3.27 4.52 -9.27
N LEU A 21 2.16 3.88 -8.92
CA LEU A 21 1.84 3.57 -7.53
C LEU A 21 2.98 2.72 -6.95
N ASP A 22 3.38 2.97 -5.69
CA ASP A 22 4.35 2.10 -5.01
C ASP A 22 3.87 0.64 -5.15
N PRO A 23 4.70 -0.27 -5.69
CA PRO A 23 4.27 -1.65 -5.98
C PRO A 23 3.82 -2.39 -4.72
N THR A 24 4.32 -1.98 -3.54
CA THR A 24 3.88 -2.49 -2.25
C THR A 24 2.46 -2.03 -1.91
N VAL A 25 2.14 -0.77 -2.23
CA VAL A 25 0.80 -0.19 -2.05
C VAL A 25 -0.17 -0.84 -3.02
N GLU A 26 0.21 -0.98 -4.29
CA GLU A 26 -0.61 -1.67 -5.30
C GLU A 26 -0.92 -3.11 -4.87
N GLN A 27 0.10 -3.89 -4.48
CA GLN A 27 -0.08 -5.25 -3.98
C GLN A 27 -1.04 -5.28 -2.77
N LEU A 28 -0.92 -4.34 -1.84
CA LEU A 28 -1.78 -4.29 -0.66
C LEU A 28 -3.24 -3.96 -1.03
N LEU A 29 -3.45 -3.03 -1.96
CA LEU A 29 -4.78 -2.66 -2.45
C LEU A 29 -5.43 -3.81 -3.22
N GLN A 30 -4.68 -4.48 -4.10
CA GLN A 30 -5.16 -5.66 -4.83
C GLN A 30 -5.54 -6.78 -3.86
N LEU A 31 -4.71 -7.04 -2.84
CA LEU A 31 -4.99 -8.06 -1.84
C LEU A 31 -6.24 -7.75 -1.02
N LEU A 32 -6.46 -6.48 -0.65
CA LEU A 32 -7.66 -6.04 0.07
C LEU A 32 -8.91 -6.06 -0.82
N TRP A 33 -8.74 -5.83 -2.13
CA TRP A 33 -9.80 -5.95 -3.11
C TRP A 33 -10.28 -7.39 -3.24
N GLU A 34 -9.37 -8.34 -3.42
CA GLU A 34 -9.69 -9.77 -3.39
C GLU A 34 -10.40 -10.18 -2.10
N ALA A 35 -9.92 -9.69 -0.95
CA ALA A 35 -10.53 -9.98 0.34
C ALA A 35 -11.98 -9.48 0.44
N ALA A 36 -12.25 -8.29 -0.10
CA ALA A 36 -13.59 -7.69 -0.12
C ALA A 36 -14.56 -8.48 -1.01
N SER A 37 -14.06 -9.11 -2.07
CA SER A 37 -14.84 -9.91 -3.02
C SER A 37 -15.07 -11.34 -2.54
N GLU A 38 -14.05 -11.98 -1.94
CA GLU A 38 -14.17 -13.33 -1.38
C GLU A 38 -15.12 -13.35 -0.16
N SER A 39 -15.07 -12.33 0.69
CA SER A 39 -15.86 -12.30 1.93
C SER A 39 -16.17 -10.86 2.38
N PRO A 40 -17.22 -10.24 1.81
CA PRO A 40 -17.58 -8.85 2.13
C PRO A 40 -17.88 -8.62 3.61
N SER A 41 -18.38 -9.65 4.30
CA SER A 41 -18.77 -9.61 5.72
C SER A 41 -17.64 -10.01 6.69
N LYS A 42 -16.50 -10.48 6.19
CA LYS A 42 -15.41 -11.00 7.04
C LYS A 42 -14.05 -10.49 6.56
N PRO A 43 -13.65 -9.27 6.96
CA PRO A 43 -12.37 -8.71 6.57
C PRO A 43 -11.21 -9.57 7.10
N TRP A 44 -10.11 -9.60 6.34
CA TRP A 44 -8.96 -10.40 6.71
C TRP A 44 -8.22 -9.77 7.90
N SER A 45 -7.65 -10.64 8.74
CA SER A 45 -6.80 -10.20 9.85
C SER A 45 -5.49 -9.62 9.34
N LEU A 46 -4.91 -8.68 10.09
CA LEU A 46 -3.60 -8.10 9.77
C LEU A 46 -2.51 -9.18 9.65
N ALA A 47 -2.61 -10.26 10.44
CA ALA A 47 -1.69 -11.39 10.35
C ALA A 47 -1.84 -12.16 9.03
N LYS A 48 -3.08 -12.35 8.54
CA LYS A 48 -3.33 -12.97 7.23
C LYS A 48 -2.80 -12.09 6.10
N ILE A 49 -3.03 -10.78 6.19
CA ILE A 49 -2.55 -9.79 5.20
C ILE A 49 -1.02 -9.78 5.17
N SER A 50 -0.36 -9.60 6.32
CA SER A 50 1.12 -9.63 6.43
C SER A 50 1.73 -10.90 5.86
N LYS A 51 1.08 -12.05 6.11
CA LYS A 51 1.54 -13.34 5.56
C LYS A 51 1.40 -13.42 4.05
N ARG A 52 0.36 -12.83 3.45
CA ARG A 52 0.12 -12.88 2.00
C ARG A 52 0.93 -11.86 1.22
N THR A 53 1.21 -10.69 1.80
CA THR A 53 2.09 -9.67 1.19
C THR A 53 3.57 -9.92 1.50
N GLU A 54 3.89 -10.92 2.34
CA GLU A 54 5.24 -11.17 2.86
C GLU A 54 5.89 -9.96 3.56
N LEU A 55 5.07 -9.01 4.03
CA LEU A 55 5.55 -7.78 4.66
C LEU A 55 5.72 -7.98 6.18
N PRO A 56 6.81 -7.44 6.77
CA PRO A 56 6.93 -7.34 8.21
C PRO A 56 5.75 -6.58 8.81
N MET A 57 5.26 -7.01 9.98
CA MET A 57 4.08 -6.43 10.63
C MET A 57 4.21 -4.91 10.87
N SER A 58 5.42 -4.43 11.18
CA SER A 58 5.71 -2.99 11.35
C SER A 58 5.57 -2.22 10.04
N THR A 59 6.11 -2.75 8.94
CA THR A 59 6.01 -2.19 7.59
C THR A 59 4.55 -2.18 7.14
N LEU A 60 3.84 -3.30 7.28
CA LEU A 60 2.42 -3.38 6.96
C LEU A 60 1.62 -2.32 7.73
N ARG A 61 1.81 -2.20 9.04
CA ARG A 61 1.12 -1.19 9.86
C ARG A 61 1.38 0.23 9.34
N ARG A 62 2.61 0.55 8.93
CA ARG A 62 2.94 1.86 8.37
C ARG A 62 2.16 2.15 7.09
N TYR A 63 2.06 1.18 6.17
CA TYR A 63 1.27 1.33 4.95
C TYR A 63 -0.24 1.42 5.24
N LEU A 64 -0.76 0.57 6.13
CA LEU A 64 -2.16 0.61 6.53
C LEU A 64 -2.53 1.95 7.19
N THR A 65 -1.67 2.52 8.04
CA THR A 65 -1.91 3.85 8.62
C THR A 65 -1.98 4.94 7.54
N GLN A 66 -1.11 4.88 6.54
CA GLN A 66 -1.12 5.84 5.43
C GLN A 66 -2.41 5.71 4.60
N LEU A 67 -2.77 4.49 4.19
CA LEU A 67 -4.01 4.22 3.45
C LEU A 67 -5.27 4.58 4.25
N GLN A 68 -5.26 4.33 5.57
CA GLN A 68 -6.35 4.71 6.45
C GLN A 68 -6.47 6.23 6.57
N SER A 69 -5.34 6.94 6.66
CA SER A 69 -5.33 8.41 6.69
C SER A 69 -5.82 9.01 5.37
N ALA A 70 -5.61 8.31 4.25
CA ALA A 70 -6.16 8.67 2.95
C ALA A 70 -7.66 8.30 2.78
N GLY A 71 -8.27 7.63 3.77
CA GLY A 71 -9.67 7.21 3.71
C GLY A 71 -9.94 6.02 2.79
N VAL A 72 -8.90 5.33 2.30
CA VAL A 72 -9.01 4.20 1.36
C VAL A 72 -9.35 2.89 2.09
N ILE A 73 -8.88 2.75 3.33
CA ILE A 73 -9.12 1.54 4.13
C ILE A 73 -9.61 1.88 5.53
N LEU A 74 -10.27 0.91 6.14
CA LEU A 74 -10.61 0.90 7.55
C LEU A 74 -9.85 -0.23 8.24
N VAL A 75 -9.09 0.10 9.28
CA VAL A 75 -8.48 -0.87 10.20
C VAL A 75 -9.30 -0.90 11.48
N GLN A 76 -9.75 -2.09 11.87
CA GLN A 76 -10.44 -2.34 13.13
C GLN A 76 -9.59 -3.21 14.03
N MET A 77 -9.59 -2.93 15.33
CA MET A 77 -8.90 -3.74 16.34
C MET A 77 -9.96 -4.37 17.24
N ASP A 78 -9.84 -5.67 17.51
CA ASP A 78 -10.69 -6.36 18.48
C ASP A 78 -10.15 -6.25 19.92
N GLU A 79 -10.97 -6.68 20.88
CA GLU A 79 -10.64 -6.67 22.32
C GLU A 79 -9.47 -7.61 22.66
N GLU A 80 -9.17 -8.57 21.79
CA GLU A 80 -8.03 -9.49 21.92
C GLU A 80 -6.73 -8.92 21.30
N GLY A 81 -6.77 -7.68 20.81
CA GLY A 81 -5.63 -6.98 20.22
C GLY A 81 -5.29 -7.42 18.79
N ARG A 82 -6.16 -8.20 18.15
CA ARG A 82 -6.02 -8.58 16.73
C ARG A 82 -6.67 -7.51 15.87
N GLY A 83 -5.99 -7.13 14.81
CA GLY A 83 -6.53 -6.20 13.83
C GLY A 83 -7.13 -6.92 12.62
N THR A 84 -8.11 -6.30 11.99
CA THR A 84 -8.57 -6.58 10.63
C THR A 84 -8.48 -5.31 9.79
N ALA A 85 -8.35 -5.48 8.47
CA ALA A 85 -8.40 -4.36 7.54
C ALA A 85 -9.38 -4.66 6.40
N ALA A 86 -10.12 -3.64 5.97
CA ALA A 86 -11.10 -3.70 4.91
C ALA A 86 -11.03 -2.42 4.05
N LEU A 87 -11.42 -2.50 2.78
CA LEU A 87 -11.63 -1.32 1.95
C LEU A 87 -12.86 -0.55 2.44
N THR A 88 -12.76 0.79 2.45
CA THR A 88 -13.91 1.68 2.59
C THR A 88 -14.75 1.69 1.29
N VAL A 89 -15.81 2.48 1.25
CA VAL A 89 -16.57 2.66 0.00
C VAL A 89 -15.68 3.31 -1.06
N GLU A 90 -14.99 4.38 -0.67
CA GLU A 90 -14.07 5.13 -1.52
C GLU A 90 -12.89 4.25 -1.98
N GLY A 91 -12.36 3.40 -1.10
CA GLY A 91 -11.31 2.47 -1.46
C GLY A 91 -11.76 1.37 -2.42
N ARG A 92 -13.02 0.95 -2.36
CA ARG A 92 -13.58 0.01 -3.34
C ARG A 92 -13.71 0.66 -4.71
N GLU A 93 -14.25 1.88 -4.78
CA GLU A 93 -14.35 2.64 -6.04
C GLU A 93 -12.97 2.87 -6.66
N LEU A 94 -11.97 3.20 -5.83
CA LEU A 94 -10.58 3.32 -6.27
C LEU A 94 -10.05 1.97 -6.82
N CYS A 95 -10.20 0.88 -6.06
CA CYS A 95 -9.73 -0.43 -6.50
C CYS A 95 -10.46 -0.92 -7.76
N GLU A 96 -11.75 -0.63 -7.91
CA GLU A 96 -12.52 -0.92 -9.11
C GLU A 96 -12.00 -0.13 -10.31
N ALA A 97 -11.66 1.14 -10.14
CA ALA A 97 -11.06 1.95 -11.20
C ALA A 97 -9.63 1.49 -11.58
N LEU A 98 -8.85 0.99 -10.61
CA LEU A 98 -7.47 0.53 -10.82
C LEU A 98 -7.39 -0.89 -11.39
N PHE A 99 -8.22 -1.80 -10.88
CA PHE A 99 -8.15 -3.25 -11.16
C PHE A 99 -9.34 -3.80 -11.95
N GLY A 100 -10.44 -3.05 -12.06
CA GLY A 100 -11.68 -3.48 -12.72
C GLY A 100 -12.66 -4.22 -11.80
N GLU A 101 -13.56 -4.99 -12.41
CA GLU A 101 -14.42 -5.92 -11.66
C GLU A 101 -13.56 -7.02 -11.01
N PRO A 102 -13.87 -7.43 -9.76
CA PRO A 102 -13.11 -8.47 -9.07
C PRO A 102 -13.36 -9.88 -9.62
#